data_AF-A0A4Y7KV82-F1
#
_entry.id   AF-A0A4Y7KV82-F1
#
_cell.length_a   1.000
_cell.length_b   1.000
_cell.length_c   1.000
_cell.angle_alpha   90.00
_cell.angle_beta   90.00
_cell.angle_gamma   90.00
#
_symmetry.space_group_name_H-M   'P 1'
#
loop_
_entity.id
_entity.type
_entity.pdbx_description
1 polymer ?
#
loop_
_entity_poly.entity_id
_entity_poly.type
_entity_poly.pdbx_seq_one_letter_code
_entity_poly.pdbx_strand_id
1 'polypeptide(L)'
;MVMELPRFFALESVDVSKYLCPDVLINDDYRLEFSSAACKDVGYPTVGQDIVTTGDRSIHLKSNWTNNHWHQDDDSCIRASNSSSSANLFQPIRVANNTIALPCFGNNKFCRSVKDVDNYYLKADVPTINRGTRLQVEEAVLSRSIYNVQFRETDGRIYDATDIKVASGEVVNQNKLEDTIELKLSYEDTRTRSWNFSASLMLGGGYYMEAGIPLIIDNGYEVSGSITLGLQYASTTSTKRLAETVYRVNVCPHTRVKVTTKGKCDVTFSYTQCDTLYSGKTETYKNYDGVFTGSNAYNLRYETEEKAL
;
A
#
# COMPACT_ATOMS: atom_id res chain seq x y z
N MET A 1 3.14 9.26 15.33
CA MET A 1 3.18 8.43 14.11
C MET A 1 3.78 9.29 13.00
N VAL A 2 4.96 8.92 12.51
CA VAL A 2 5.67 9.64 11.43
C VAL A 2 4.87 9.44 10.14
N MET A 3 4.57 10.52 9.41
CA MET A 3 4.04 10.40 8.04
C MET A 3 5.25 10.32 7.12
N GLU A 4 5.40 9.21 6.40
CA GLU A 4 6.29 9.17 5.25
C GLU A 4 5.58 9.87 4.10
N LEU A 5 6.24 10.88 3.51
CA LEU A 5 5.70 11.56 2.35
C LEU A 5 5.80 10.64 1.13
N PRO A 6 4.79 10.61 0.25
CA PRO A 6 4.94 10.01 -1.06
C PRO A 6 6.11 10.68 -1.79
N ARG A 7 6.89 9.89 -2.55
CA ARG A 7 8.05 10.42 -3.29
C ARG A 7 7.64 11.58 -4.19
N PHE A 8 6.56 11.39 -4.96
CA PHE A 8 5.98 12.43 -5.79
C PHE A 8 4.69 12.93 -5.15
N PHE A 9 4.66 14.22 -4.82
CA PHE A 9 3.53 14.79 -4.10
C PHE A 9 3.29 16.25 -4.51
N ALA A 10 2.09 16.73 -4.26
CA ALA A 10 1.75 18.15 -4.34
C ALA A 10 1.39 18.64 -2.94
N LEU A 11 1.56 19.95 -2.72
CA LEU A 11 1.21 20.61 -1.47
C LEU A 11 0.13 21.64 -1.71
N GLU A 12 -0.96 21.54 -0.97
CA GLU A 12 -2.00 22.55 -0.91
C GLU A 12 -1.95 23.27 0.44
N SER A 13 -2.00 24.60 0.47
CA SER A 13 -2.16 25.31 1.74
C SER A 13 -3.57 25.14 2.28
N VAL A 14 -3.70 24.69 3.53
CA VAL A 14 -5.00 24.56 4.22
C VAL A 14 -5.62 25.93 4.50
N ASP A 15 -4.82 26.99 4.57
CA ASP A 15 -5.31 28.34 4.88
C ASP A 15 -5.92 29.02 3.66
N VAL A 16 -5.34 28.81 2.47
CA VAL A 16 -5.75 29.51 1.23
C VAL A 16 -6.35 28.59 0.16
N SER A 17 -6.33 27.26 0.36
CA SER A 17 -6.86 26.25 -0.56
C SER A 17 -6.33 26.39 -1.99
N LYS A 18 -5.00 26.43 -2.11
CA LYS A 18 -4.27 26.56 -3.38
C LYS A 18 -3.03 25.70 -3.36
N TYR A 19 -2.69 25.15 -4.52
CA TYR A 19 -1.50 24.33 -4.69
C TYR A 19 -0.24 25.16 -4.85
N LEU A 20 0.84 24.66 -4.28
CA LEU A 20 2.16 25.23 -4.40
C LEU A 20 2.81 24.86 -5.73
N CYS A 21 3.34 25.85 -6.43
CA CYS A 21 4.10 25.66 -7.66
C CYS A 21 5.21 26.74 -7.78
N PRO A 22 6.31 26.46 -8.49
CA PRO A 22 7.24 27.52 -8.90
C PRO A 22 6.54 28.43 -9.91
N ASP A 23 6.57 29.74 -9.68
CA ASP A 23 5.82 30.70 -10.52
C ASP A 23 6.74 31.84 -11.00
N VAL A 24 7.17 32.72 -10.10
CA VAL A 24 7.92 33.93 -10.45
C VAL A 24 9.42 33.66 -10.46
N LEU A 25 10.06 33.83 -11.62
CA LEU A 25 11.52 33.72 -11.77
C LEU A 25 12.20 35.05 -11.36
N ILE A 26 13.07 34.99 -10.35
CA ILE A 26 13.82 36.14 -9.82
C ILE A 26 15.28 35.71 -9.65
N ASN A 27 16.20 36.35 -10.37
CA ASN A 27 17.64 36.04 -10.32
C ASN A 27 17.93 34.54 -10.51
N ASP A 28 17.36 33.93 -11.55
CA ASP A 28 17.47 32.50 -11.90
C ASP A 28 16.83 31.51 -10.90
N ASP A 29 16.19 32.01 -9.85
CA ASP A 29 15.46 31.20 -8.88
C ASP A 29 13.95 31.42 -8.97
N TYR A 30 13.17 30.34 -8.97
CA TYR A 30 11.72 30.45 -8.91
C TYR A 30 11.25 30.66 -7.48
N ARG A 31 10.45 31.69 -7.21
CA ARG A 31 9.70 31.79 -5.96
C ARG A 31 8.59 30.73 -5.95
N LEU A 32 8.45 30.02 -4.83
CA LEU A 32 7.38 29.04 -4.65
C LEU A 32 6.11 29.74 -4.18
N GLU A 33 5.05 29.66 -4.99
CA GLU A 33 3.78 30.35 -4.78
C GLU A 33 2.60 29.41 -4.75
N PHE A 34 1.60 29.77 -3.94
CA PHE A 34 0.27 29.19 -3.93
C PHE A 34 -0.58 29.96 -4.94
N SER A 35 -0.36 29.70 -6.23
CA SER A 35 -0.95 30.50 -7.32
C SER A 35 -2.45 30.21 -7.51
N SER A 36 -3.23 31.26 -7.83
CA SER A 36 -4.70 31.20 -7.86
C SER A 36 -5.30 30.63 -9.15
N ALA A 37 -4.60 30.79 -10.28
CA ALA A 37 -5.22 30.66 -11.61
C ALA A 37 -4.71 29.45 -12.41
N ALA A 38 -3.46 29.04 -12.20
CA ALA A 38 -2.77 28.04 -13.02
C ALA A 38 -2.39 26.73 -12.28
N CYS A 39 -2.72 26.62 -10.99
CA CYS A 39 -2.38 25.46 -10.14
C CYS A 39 -3.64 25.01 -9.36
N LYS A 40 -4.70 24.62 -10.09
CA LYS A 40 -6.05 24.40 -9.51
C LYS A 40 -6.23 23.02 -8.86
N ASP A 41 -5.48 22.03 -9.33
CA ASP A 41 -5.54 20.66 -8.84
C ASP A 41 -4.16 19.98 -8.95
N VAL A 42 -4.05 18.79 -8.34
CA VAL A 42 -2.83 17.96 -8.36
C VAL A 42 -2.36 17.57 -9.77
N GLY A 43 -3.25 17.65 -10.77
CA GLY A 43 -2.98 17.25 -12.14
C GLY A 43 -2.17 18.25 -12.95
N TYR A 44 -1.95 19.47 -12.44
CA TYR A 44 -1.14 20.46 -13.12
C TYR A 44 0.36 20.07 -13.08
N PRO A 45 1.08 20.04 -14.22
CA PRO A 45 2.47 19.60 -14.25
C PRO A 45 3.42 20.36 -13.31
N THR A 46 3.10 21.60 -12.98
CA THR A 46 3.94 22.50 -12.16
C THR A 46 3.82 22.27 -10.66
N VAL A 47 2.76 21.62 -10.16
CA VAL A 47 2.52 21.48 -8.71
C VAL A 47 3.28 20.31 -8.08
N GLY A 48 3.68 19.33 -8.90
CA GLY A 48 4.40 18.15 -8.47
C GLY A 48 5.80 18.46 -7.92
N GLN A 49 6.10 17.88 -6.77
CA GLN A 49 7.40 17.90 -6.10
C GLN A 49 7.97 16.47 -6.01
N ASP A 50 9.28 16.35 -5.88
CA ASP A 50 10.01 15.10 -5.66
C ASP A 50 10.88 15.22 -4.41
N ILE A 51 10.97 14.12 -3.70
CA ILE A 51 11.85 13.94 -2.54
C ILE A 51 13.19 13.44 -3.04
N VAL A 52 14.24 14.21 -2.75
CA VAL A 52 15.62 13.74 -2.87
C VAL A 52 16.07 13.32 -1.48
N THR A 53 16.05 12.02 -1.22
CA THR A 53 16.19 11.44 0.12
C THR A 53 17.57 11.69 0.73
N THR A 54 17.59 12.01 2.02
CA THR A 54 18.77 11.89 2.89
C THR A 54 18.49 10.85 3.98
N GLY A 55 19.50 10.09 4.42
CA GLY A 55 19.34 8.91 5.29
C GLY A 55 18.87 9.19 6.72
N ASP A 56 18.62 10.46 7.09
CA ASP A 56 18.43 10.95 8.46
C ASP A 56 17.01 11.47 8.74
N ARG A 57 16.02 11.11 7.91
CA ARG A 57 14.61 11.59 7.95
C ARG A 57 14.43 13.08 7.65
N SER A 58 15.51 13.81 7.37
CA SER A 58 15.39 15.06 6.65
C SER A 58 15.27 14.77 5.15
N ILE A 59 14.81 15.74 4.39
CA ILE A 59 14.61 15.61 2.95
C ILE A 59 15.05 16.87 2.24
N HIS A 60 15.65 16.70 1.06
CA HIS A 60 15.69 17.76 0.06
C HIS A 60 14.43 17.66 -0.80
N LEU A 61 13.91 18.82 -1.17
CA LEU A 61 12.75 18.93 -2.05
C LEU A 61 13.16 19.57 -3.37
N LYS A 62 12.49 19.18 -4.45
CA LYS A 62 12.64 19.81 -5.76
C LYS A 62 11.34 19.78 -6.54
N SER A 63 11.20 20.68 -7.50
CA SER A 63 10.08 20.64 -8.44
C SER A 63 10.27 19.55 -9.49
N ASN A 64 9.20 18.82 -9.80
CA ASN A 64 9.20 17.81 -10.87
C ASN A 64 9.27 18.43 -12.26
N TRP A 65 8.81 19.68 -12.39
CA TRP A 65 8.73 20.37 -13.66
C TRP A 65 10.07 21.00 -14.05
N THR A 66 10.70 21.75 -13.14
CA THR A 66 11.99 22.42 -13.42
C THR A 66 13.21 21.62 -13.01
N ASN A 67 13.04 20.58 -12.18
CA ASN A 67 14.13 19.87 -11.50
C ASN A 67 14.97 20.78 -10.56
N ASN A 68 14.44 21.97 -10.21
CA ASN A 68 15.10 22.90 -9.30
C ASN A 68 14.88 22.52 -7.84
N HIS A 69 15.94 22.60 -7.04
CA HIS A 69 15.99 22.30 -5.62
C HIS A 69 15.49 23.46 -4.77
N TRP A 70 14.70 23.11 -3.77
CA TRP A 70 14.17 24.05 -2.80
C TRP A 70 15.28 24.57 -1.90
N HIS A 71 15.34 25.89 -1.76
CA HIS A 71 16.21 26.54 -0.81
C HIS A 71 15.52 27.78 -0.21
N GLN A 72 16.12 28.31 0.84
CA GLN A 72 15.69 29.49 1.55
C GLN A 72 16.59 30.66 1.18
N ASP A 73 16.00 31.81 0.87
CA ASP A 73 16.72 33.07 0.69
C ASP A 73 16.91 33.83 2.02
N ASP A 74 17.60 34.97 1.95
CA ASP A 74 17.90 35.83 3.11
C ASP A 74 16.63 36.35 3.82
N ASP A 75 15.54 36.53 3.08
CA ASP A 75 14.24 36.95 3.62
C ASP A 75 13.44 35.78 4.21
N SER A 76 14.01 34.57 4.26
CA SER A 76 13.36 33.33 4.66
C SER A 76 12.27 32.83 3.69
N CYS A 77 12.17 33.39 2.49
CA CYS A 77 11.29 32.90 1.43
C CYS A 77 11.86 31.60 0.86
N ILE A 78 10.98 30.65 0.54
CA ILE A 78 11.39 29.41 -0.10
C ILE A 78 11.32 29.58 -1.62
N ARG A 79 12.45 29.31 -2.27
CA ARG A 79 12.67 29.38 -3.70
C ARG A 79 13.13 28.04 -4.25
N ALA A 80 13.17 27.90 -5.57
CA ALA A 80 13.67 26.73 -6.28
C ALA A 80 14.77 27.12 -7.28
N SER A 81 16.00 26.66 -7.01
CA SER A 81 17.20 26.93 -7.81
C SER A 81 17.67 25.70 -8.58
N ASN A 82 18.36 25.89 -9.70
CA ASN A 82 19.00 24.77 -10.41
C ASN A 82 20.24 24.21 -9.68
N SER A 83 20.73 24.91 -8.65
CA SER A 83 21.87 24.48 -7.85
C SER A 83 21.43 23.58 -6.70
N SER A 84 21.96 22.35 -6.65
CA SER A 84 21.73 21.44 -5.53
C SER A 84 22.58 21.76 -4.30
N SER A 85 23.65 22.55 -4.43
CA SER A 85 24.54 22.90 -3.31
C SER A 85 23.90 23.86 -2.30
N SER A 86 22.88 24.61 -2.71
CA SER A 86 22.10 25.50 -1.84
C SER A 86 20.85 24.82 -1.27
N ALA A 87 20.58 23.55 -1.60
CA ALA A 87 19.36 22.88 -1.21
C ALA A 87 19.22 22.80 0.32
N ASN A 88 18.10 23.31 0.85
CA ASN A 88 17.82 23.18 2.27
C ASN A 88 17.30 21.79 2.62
N LEU A 89 17.51 21.42 3.87
CA LEU A 89 16.88 20.26 4.49
C LEU A 89 15.54 20.67 5.11
N PHE A 90 14.54 19.82 4.92
CA PHE A 90 13.23 19.95 5.52
C PHE A 90 12.90 18.69 6.30
N GLN A 91 12.00 18.79 7.29
CA GLN A 91 11.55 17.63 8.06
C GLN A 91 10.03 17.62 8.19
N PRO A 92 9.30 16.87 7.35
CA PRO A 92 7.84 16.87 7.43
C PRO A 92 7.34 16.32 8.76
N ILE A 93 6.42 17.05 9.40
CA ILE A 93 5.78 16.66 10.67
C ILE A 93 4.29 16.48 10.43
N ARG A 94 3.77 15.28 10.68
CA ARG A 94 2.33 15.00 10.61
C ARG A 94 1.56 15.80 11.66
N VAL A 95 0.57 16.58 11.23
CA VAL A 95 -0.33 17.34 12.13
C VAL A 95 -1.80 16.91 12.04
N ALA A 96 -2.19 16.20 10.98
CA ALA A 96 -3.48 15.53 10.81
C ALA A 96 -3.35 14.37 9.81
N ASN A 97 -4.46 13.91 9.20
CA ASN A 97 -4.47 12.71 8.34
C ASN A 97 -3.41 12.77 7.23
N ASN A 98 -3.63 13.62 6.22
CA ASN A 98 -2.73 13.94 5.11
C ASN A 98 -2.18 15.37 5.20
N THR A 99 -2.18 15.96 6.41
CA THR A 99 -1.69 17.32 6.62
C THR A 99 -0.38 17.30 7.38
N ILE A 100 0.59 18.08 6.90
CA ILE A 100 1.90 18.27 7.51
C ILE A 100 2.12 19.73 7.92
N ALA A 101 3.09 19.92 8.81
CA ALA A 101 3.86 21.15 8.92
C ALA A 101 5.29 20.87 8.43
N LEU A 102 5.94 21.87 7.83
CA LEU A 102 7.23 21.70 7.16
C LEU A 102 8.28 22.67 7.74
N PRO A 103 9.01 22.30 8.80
CA PRO A 103 10.17 23.03 9.27
C PRO A 103 11.31 23.00 8.24
N CYS A 104 11.95 24.17 8.05
CA CYS A 104 13.17 24.35 7.28
C CYS A 104 14.37 24.37 8.24
N PHE A 105 15.38 23.53 8.00
CA PHE A 105 16.58 23.47 8.84
C PHE A 105 17.49 24.69 8.66
N GLY A 106 17.35 25.44 7.57
CA GLY A 106 18.13 26.66 7.32
C GLY A 106 17.99 27.69 8.44
N ASN A 107 16.80 27.81 9.02
CA ASN A 107 16.53 28.75 10.11
C ASN A 107 15.70 28.18 11.27
N ASN A 108 15.42 26.87 11.26
CA ASN A 108 14.60 26.16 12.25
C ASN A 108 13.18 26.73 12.43
N LYS A 109 12.58 27.28 11.36
CA LYS A 109 11.22 27.82 11.36
C LYS A 109 10.30 27.02 10.43
N PHE A 110 8.99 27.13 10.65
CA PHE A 110 7.98 26.44 9.86
C PHE A 110 7.60 27.23 8.61
N CYS A 111 7.51 26.52 7.48
CA CYS A 111 6.96 27.05 6.24
C CYS A 111 5.46 27.35 6.40
N ARG A 112 5.01 28.49 5.87
CA ARG A 112 3.61 28.90 5.78
C ARG A 112 3.31 29.66 4.50
N SER A 113 2.02 29.75 4.16
CA SER A 113 1.55 30.70 3.15
C SER A 113 1.57 32.14 3.69
N VAL A 114 2.14 33.05 2.91
CA VAL A 114 2.20 34.50 3.21
C VAL A 114 1.61 35.27 2.05
N LYS A 115 0.70 36.19 2.33
CA LYS A 115 0.08 37.04 1.31
C LYS A 115 1.10 38.05 0.74
N ASP A 116 1.16 38.18 -0.57
CA ASP A 116 1.91 39.19 -1.32
C ASP A 116 1.03 39.81 -2.40
N VAL A 117 0.57 41.04 -2.17
CA VAL A 117 -0.38 41.77 -3.04
C VAL A 117 -1.60 40.91 -3.41
N ASP A 118 -1.55 40.20 -4.54
CA ASP A 118 -2.62 39.36 -5.09
C ASP A 118 -2.38 37.83 -4.97
N ASN A 119 -1.16 37.43 -4.58
CA ASN A 119 -0.74 36.03 -4.48
C ASN A 119 -0.36 35.63 -3.05
N TYR A 120 -0.02 34.37 -2.88
CA TYR A 120 0.55 33.85 -1.63
C TYR A 120 1.82 33.08 -1.95
N TYR A 121 2.88 33.27 -1.17
CA TYR A 121 4.14 32.58 -1.35
C TYR A 121 4.51 31.75 -0.12
N LEU A 122 5.42 30.79 -0.31
CA LEU A 122 5.93 29.95 0.78
C LEU A 122 7.08 30.66 1.50
N LYS A 123 6.95 30.78 2.82
CA LYS A 123 7.96 31.40 3.68
C LYS A 123 8.15 30.63 4.97
N ALA A 124 9.39 30.42 5.40
CA ALA A 124 9.71 29.77 6.67
C ALA A 124 10.07 30.81 7.73
N ASP A 125 9.09 31.45 8.38
CA ASP A 125 9.34 32.61 9.25
C ASP A 125 8.67 32.55 10.63
N VAL A 126 7.91 31.49 10.93
CA VAL A 126 7.23 31.33 12.24
C VAL A 126 7.83 30.19 13.07
N PRO A 127 7.94 30.34 14.41
CA PRO A 127 8.58 29.34 15.27
C PRO A 127 7.63 28.21 15.70
N THR A 128 6.33 28.32 15.41
CA THR A 128 5.30 27.39 15.89
C THR A 128 4.32 27.01 14.78
N ILE A 129 3.77 25.81 14.86
CA ILE A 129 2.70 25.33 13.99
C ILE A 129 1.42 26.15 14.23
N ASN A 130 0.90 26.79 13.19
CA ASN A 130 -0.36 27.53 13.21
C ASN A 130 -1.23 27.15 11.99
N ARG A 131 -2.30 27.90 11.70
CA ARG A 131 -3.17 27.59 10.55
C ARG A 131 -2.44 27.71 9.21
N GLY A 132 -1.64 28.76 9.02
CA GLY A 132 -0.90 29.03 7.79
C GLY A 132 0.24 28.05 7.52
N THR A 133 0.73 27.33 8.53
CA THR A 133 1.82 26.33 8.36
C THR A 133 1.31 24.95 7.96
N ARG A 134 -0.01 24.77 7.85
CA ARG A 134 -0.62 23.46 7.54
C ARG A 134 -0.71 23.28 6.04
N LEU A 135 -0.04 22.24 5.55
CA LEU A 135 0.00 21.87 4.14
C LEU A 135 -0.64 20.50 3.98
N GLN A 136 -1.67 20.41 3.16
CA GLN A 136 -2.25 19.14 2.74
C GLN A 136 -1.38 18.51 1.67
N VAL A 137 -1.09 17.23 1.84
CA VAL A 137 -0.28 16.40 0.96
C VAL A 137 -1.22 15.58 0.10
N GLU A 138 -1.02 15.66 -1.21
CA GLU A 138 -1.66 14.79 -2.19
C GLU A 138 -0.58 14.09 -3.02
N GLU A 139 -0.79 12.82 -3.36
CA GLU A 139 0.18 12.09 -4.17
C GLU A 139 0.08 12.56 -5.63
N ALA A 140 1.20 12.99 -6.21
CA ALA A 140 1.25 13.55 -7.56
C ALA A 140 1.49 12.45 -8.62
N VAL A 141 0.73 11.36 -8.52
CA VAL A 141 0.80 10.18 -9.41
C VAL A 141 -0.56 10.02 -10.09
N LEU A 142 -0.58 10.05 -11.42
CA LEU A 142 -1.78 9.89 -12.22
C LEU A 142 -2.32 8.45 -12.16
N SER A 143 -1.42 7.47 -12.30
CA SER A 143 -1.76 6.04 -12.20
C SER A 143 -0.58 5.21 -11.74
N ARG A 144 -0.88 4.08 -11.09
CA ARG A 144 0.12 3.11 -10.63
C ARG A 144 -0.23 1.71 -11.09
N SER A 145 0.73 1.03 -11.68
CA SER A 145 0.66 -0.37 -12.07
C SER A 145 1.64 -1.20 -11.26
N ILE A 146 1.15 -2.30 -10.70
CA ILE A 146 1.91 -3.24 -9.89
C ILE A 146 1.87 -4.61 -10.57
N TYR A 147 3.05 -5.13 -10.90
CA TYR A 147 3.19 -6.37 -11.65
C TYR A 147 4.49 -7.08 -11.25
N ASN A 148 4.76 -8.25 -11.87
CA ASN A 148 5.88 -9.11 -11.51
C ASN A 148 5.90 -9.46 -10.01
N VAL A 149 4.73 -9.74 -9.45
CA VAL A 149 4.59 -10.13 -8.05
C VAL A 149 5.20 -11.51 -7.85
N GLN A 150 6.21 -11.58 -7.00
CA GLN A 150 6.95 -12.81 -6.70
C GLN A 150 6.88 -13.10 -5.21
N PHE A 151 6.16 -14.16 -4.85
CA PHE A 151 6.05 -14.63 -3.47
C PHE A 151 7.31 -15.36 -3.03
N ARG A 152 7.72 -15.12 -1.78
CA ARG A 152 8.81 -15.85 -1.12
C ARG A 152 8.19 -16.89 -0.19
N GLU A 153 7.87 -18.04 -0.76
CA GLU A 153 7.18 -19.12 -0.04
C GLU A 153 7.98 -19.64 1.16
N THR A 154 9.32 -19.62 1.07
CA THR A 154 10.23 -20.03 2.15
C THR A 154 10.15 -19.13 3.39
N ASP A 155 9.75 -17.87 3.20
CA ASP A 155 9.64 -16.87 4.26
C ASP A 155 8.21 -16.83 4.84
N GLY A 156 7.33 -17.68 4.33
CA GLY A 156 5.94 -17.75 4.76
C GLY A 156 5.77 -18.35 6.16
N ARG A 157 4.72 -17.90 6.86
CA ARG A 157 4.29 -18.50 8.13
C ARG A 157 2.86 -19.00 8.04
N ILE A 158 2.59 -20.20 8.54
CA ILE A 158 1.24 -20.72 8.80
C ILE A 158 0.96 -20.59 10.30
N TYR A 159 -0.22 -20.11 10.66
CA TYR A 159 -0.64 -19.92 12.06
C TYR A 159 -2.16 -20.01 12.20
N ASP A 160 -2.65 -19.95 13.45
CA ASP A 160 -4.07 -20.11 13.79
C ASP A 160 -4.70 -21.39 13.20
N ALA A 161 -3.89 -22.44 13.05
CA ALA A 161 -4.35 -23.73 12.55
C ALA A 161 -5.32 -24.34 13.55
N THR A 162 -6.56 -24.52 13.12
CA THR A 162 -7.65 -25.07 13.93
C THR A 162 -8.34 -26.16 13.14
N ASP A 163 -8.54 -27.30 13.78
CA ASP A 163 -9.38 -28.36 13.23
C ASP A 163 -10.83 -27.88 13.21
N ILE A 164 -11.38 -27.74 12.01
CA ILE A 164 -12.77 -27.36 11.80
C ILE A 164 -13.53 -28.48 11.07
N LYS A 165 -14.73 -28.76 11.57
CA LYS A 165 -15.64 -29.73 10.97
C LYS A 165 -16.36 -29.12 9.76
N VAL A 166 -15.65 -28.86 8.65
CA VAL A 166 -16.24 -28.25 7.43
C VAL A 166 -16.72 -29.24 6.38
N ALA A 167 -16.20 -30.47 6.34
CA ALA A 167 -16.57 -31.45 5.32
C ALA A 167 -17.64 -32.44 5.78
N SER A 168 -18.78 -32.51 5.11
CA SER A 168 -19.77 -33.58 5.35
C SER A 168 -19.64 -34.66 4.29
N GLY A 169 -19.31 -35.87 4.71
CA GLY A 169 -19.54 -37.09 3.95
C GLY A 169 -19.79 -38.23 4.91
N GLU A 170 -20.65 -39.16 4.49
CA GLU A 170 -20.98 -40.35 5.25
C GLU A 170 -20.80 -41.54 4.33
N VAL A 171 -20.03 -42.50 4.80
CA VAL A 171 -19.87 -43.79 4.15
C VAL A 171 -20.05 -44.83 5.24
N VAL A 172 -21.04 -45.69 5.06
CA VAL A 172 -21.29 -46.81 5.96
C VAL A 172 -20.81 -48.07 5.24
N ASN A 173 -19.71 -48.63 5.70
CA ASN A 173 -19.35 -49.99 5.32
C ASN A 173 -20.34 -50.96 5.99
N GLN A 174 -21.23 -51.55 5.19
CA GLN A 174 -22.23 -52.53 5.65
C GLN A 174 -21.67 -53.97 5.65
N ASN A 175 -20.44 -54.17 5.17
CA ASN A 175 -19.77 -55.47 5.18
C ASN A 175 -19.15 -55.75 6.55
N LYS A 176 -18.94 -57.03 6.86
CA LYS A 176 -18.30 -57.47 8.12
C LYS A 176 -16.76 -57.41 8.10
N LEU A 177 -16.18 -57.02 6.98
CA LEU A 177 -14.74 -56.96 6.72
C LEU A 177 -14.38 -55.53 6.27
N GLU A 178 -13.12 -55.16 6.47
CA GLU A 178 -12.58 -53.91 5.93
C GLU A 178 -12.77 -53.85 4.41
N ASP A 179 -13.21 -52.68 3.93
CA ASP A 179 -13.39 -52.41 2.51
C ASP A 179 -12.86 -51.01 2.20
N THR A 180 -12.31 -50.82 1.00
CA THR A 180 -11.84 -49.53 0.53
C THR A 180 -12.98 -48.82 -0.18
N ILE A 181 -13.54 -47.80 0.45
CA ILE A 181 -14.66 -47.05 -0.12
C ILE A 181 -14.20 -45.65 -0.53
N GLU A 182 -14.70 -45.18 -1.67
CA GLU A 182 -14.52 -43.80 -2.12
C GLU A 182 -15.44 -42.87 -1.35
N LEU A 183 -14.87 -42.13 -0.40
CA LEU A 183 -15.54 -41.09 0.34
C LEU A 183 -15.43 -39.77 -0.42
N LYS A 184 -16.57 -39.29 -0.94
CA LYS A 184 -16.69 -37.93 -1.47
C LYS A 184 -17.00 -36.98 -0.33
N LEU A 185 -16.14 -35.98 -0.15
CA LEU A 185 -16.31 -34.92 0.83
C LEU A 185 -16.61 -33.62 0.09
N SER A 186 -17.70 -32.96 0.47
CA SER A 186 -17.97 -31.57 0.09
C SER A 186 -17.88 -30.67 1.32
N TYR A 187 -17.26 -29.50 1.15
CA TYR A 187 -17.15 -28.50 2.20
C TYR A 187 -17.24 -27.08 1.66
N GLU A 188 -17.77 -26.18 2.50
CA GLU A 188 -17.73 -24.75 2.25
C GLU A 188 -16.43 -24.16 2.82
N ASP A 189 -15.56 -23.70 1.93
CA ASP A 189 -14.32 -23.02 2.27
C ASP A 189 -14.52 -21.50 2.18
N THR A 190 -14.53 -20.85 3.34
CA THR A 190 -14.54 -19.39 3.42
C THR A 190 -13.09 -18.88 3.47
N ARG A 191 -12.63 -18.30 2.37
CA ARG A 191 -11.27 -17.80 2.19
C ARG A 191 -11.21 -16.30 2.38
N THR A 192 -10.23 -15.83 3.17
CA THR A 192 -9.92 -14.40 3.29
C THR A 192 -8.62 -14.07 2.59
N ARG A 193 -8.50 -12.86 2.04
CA ARG A 193 -7.30 -12.41 1.33
C ARG A 193 -7.07 -10.92 1.57
N SER A 194 -5.83 -10.54 1.83
CA SER A 194 -5.38 -9.16 1.99
C SER A 194 -3.94 -9.02 1.49
N TRP A 195 -3.65 -7.90 0.84
CA TRP A 195 -2.30 -7.53 0.41
C TRP A 195 -1.93 -6.22 1.08
N ASN A 196 -0.77 -6.18 1.73
CA ASN A 196 -0.25 -5.02 2.42
C ASN A 196 1.16 -4.70 1.90
N PHE A 197 1.38 -3.49 1.42
CA PHE A 197 2.63 -3.04 0.79
C PHE A 197 2.64 -1.50 0.68
N SER A 198 3.81 -0.86 0.71
CA SER A 198 3.93 0.62 0.70
C SER A 198 3.23 1.29 -0.47
N ALA A 199 3.28 0.68 -1.66
CA ALA A 199 2.68 1.25 -2.86
C ALA A 199 1.13 1.26 -2.86
N SER A 200 0.50 0.60 -1.89
CA SER A 200 -0.96 0.64 -1.69
C SER A 200 -1.44 1.96 -1.09
N LEU A 201 -0.53 2.76 -0.53
CA LEU A 201 -0.82 4.10 -0.04
C LEU A 201 -0.98 5.05 -1.23
N MET A 202 -2.16 5.07 -1.84
CA MET A 202 -2.56 6.11 -2.79
C MET A 202 -3.51 7.10 -2.12
N LEU A 203 -3.04 8.33 -1.93
CA LEU A 203 -3.89 9.45 -1.53
C LEU A 203 -4.56 10.01 -2.79
N GLY A 204 -5.71 9.45 -3.18
CA GLY A 204 -6.56 9.97 -4.26
C GLY A 204 -6.36 9.37 -5.65
N GLY A 205 -5.26 8.65 -5.91
CA GLY A 205 -4.96 7.99 -7.19
C GLY A 205 -5.45 6.54 -7.29
N GLY A 206 -5.69 6.07 -8.52
CA GLY A 206 -6.03 4.67 -8.77
C GLY A 206 -4.81 3.77 -9.01
N TYR A 207 -4.80 2.60 -8.37
CA TYR A 207 -3.80 1.56 -8.63
C TYR A 207 -4.41 0.34 -9.30
N TYR A 208 -3.56 -0.38 -10.04
CA TYR A 208 -3.83 -1.69 -10.63
C TYR A 208 -2.76 -2.67 -10.17
N MET A 209 -3.14 -3.87 -9.75
CA MET A 209 -2.21 -4.94 -9.39
C MET A 209 -2.65 -6.27 -9.99
N GLU A 210 -1.71 -6.99 -10.59
CA GLU A 210 -1.89 -8.37 -11.02
C GLU A 210 -1.00 -9.30 -10.19
N ALA A 211 -1.62 -10.28 -9.53
CA ALA A 211 -0.91 -11.20 -8.65
C ALA A 211 -1.53 -12.60 -8.63
N GLY A 212 -0.71 -13.61 -8.35
CA GLY A 212 -1.20 -14.92 -7.95
C GLY A 212 -1.78 -14.91 -6.53
N ILE A 213 -2.43 -16.01 -6.14
CA ILE A 213 -3.02 -16.16 -4.80
C ILE A 213 -2.33 -17.33 -4.07
N PRO A 214 -1.53 -17.05 -3.04
CA PRO A 214 -1.00 -18.10 -2.17
C PRO A 214 -2.12 -18.85 -1.45
N LEU A 215 -2.03 -20.17 -1.45
CA LEU A 215 -2.88 -21.07 -0.70
C LEU A 215 -2.03 -21.95 0.21
N ILE A 216 -2.56 -22.25 1.39
CA ILE A 216 -1.98 -23.26 2.27
C ILE A 216 -2.33 -24.64 1.68
N ILE A 217 -1.30 -25.47 1.51
CA ILE A 217 -1.41 -26.89 1.15
C ILE A 217 -0.68 -27.73 2.21
N ASP A 218 -0.84 -29.06 2.15
CA ASP A 218 -0.33 -29.96 3.19
C ASP A 218 1.19 -29.84 3.40
N ASN A 219 1.94 -29.54 2.34
CA ASN A 219 3.40 -29.42 2.35
C ASN A 219 3.92 -27.98 2.21
N GLY A 220 3.11 -26.98 2.58
CA GLY A 220 3.54 -25.57 2.58
C GLY A 220 2.58 -24.68 1.81
N TYR A 221 3.06 -24.12 0.69
CA TYR A 221 2.33 -23.14 -0.10
C TYR A 221 2.24 -23.53 -1.56
N GLU A 222 1.17 -23.08 -2.20
CA GLU A 222 1.04 -23.09 -3.65
C GLU A 222 0.45 -21.74 -4.09
N VAL A 223 1.06 -21.10 -5.08
CA VAL A 223 0.49 -19.91 -5.71
C VAL A 223 -0.46 -20.36 -6.81
N SER A 224 -1.75 -20.12 -6.62
CA SER A 224 -2.80 -20.56 -7.54
C SER A 224 -3.55 -19.38 -8.18
N GLY A 225 -3.99 -19.58 -9.43
CA GLY A 225 -4.80 -18.62 -10.17
C GLY A 225 -4.14 -17.24 -10.34
N SER A 226 -4.94 -16.25 -10.75
CA SER A 226 -4.55 -14.84 -10.78
C SER A 226 -5.72 -13.98 -10.31
N ILE A 227 -5.39 -12.82 -9.75
CA ILE A 227 -6.34 -11.79 -9.39
C ILE A 227 -5.86 -10.43 -9.88
N THR A 228 -6.81 -9.64 -10.33
CA THR A 228 -6.63 -8.22 -10.60
C THR A 228 -7.25 -7.43 -9.46
N LEU A 229 -6.43 -6.65 -8.77
CA LEU A 229 -6.85 -5.76 -7.69
C LEU A 229 -6.81 -4.31 -8.20
N GLY A 230 -7.80 -3.52 -7.79
CA GLY A 230 -7.83 -2.07 -7.99
C GLY A 230 -8.46 -1.36 -6.80
N LEU A 231 -8.74 -0.05 -6.92
CA LEU A 231 -9.24 0.82 -5.83
C LEU A 231 -10.38 0.24 -4.97
N GLN A 232 -11.26 -0.58 -5.53
CA GLN A 232 -12.40 -1.16 -4.81
C GLN A 232 -12.04 -2.37 -3.93
N TYR A 233 -10.80 -2.86 -3.99
CA TYR A 233 -10.33 -4.08 -3.32
C TYR A 233 -9.29 -3.83 -2.21
N ALA A 234 -9.14 -2.58 -1.76
CA ALA A 234 -8.22 -2.21 -0.67
C ALA A 234 -8.57 -2.84 0.70
N SER A 235 -9.69 -3.57 0.80
CA SER A 235 -10.16 -4.24 2.01
C SER A 235 -9.94 -5.75 1.96
N THR A 236 -9.87 -6.39 3.13
CA THR A 236 -9.86 -7.85 3.24
C THR A 236 -11.09 -8.41 2.53
N THR A 237 -10.87 -9.19 1.47
CA THR A 237 -11.96 -9.82 0.72
C THR A 237 -12.22 -11.20 1.30
N SER A 238 -13.50 -11.52 1.48
CA SER A 238 -13.95 -12.84 1.89
C SER A 238 -14.72 -13.48 0.75
N THR A 239 -14.31 -14.67 0.33
CA THR A 239 -14.99 -15.44 -0.72
C THR A 239 -15.37 -16.80 -0.18
N LYS A 240 -16.59 -17.24 -0.47
CA LYS A 240 -17.07 -18.58 -0.17
C LYS A 240 -16.92 -19.44 -1.42
N ARG A 241 -16.30 -20.61 -1.28
CA ARG A 241 -16.22 -21.61 -2.36
C ARG A 241 -16.70 -22.96 -1.85
N LEU A 242 -17.47 -23.66 -2.68
CA LEU A 242 -17.74 -25.08 -2.50
C LEU A 242 -16.53 -25.85 -3.04
N ALA A 243 -15.91 -26.69 -2.21
CA ALA A 243 -14.81 -27.55 -2.60
C ALA A 243 -15.25 -29.02 -2.47
N GLU A 244 -14.85 -29.84 -3.45
CA GLU A 244 -15.12 -31.27 -3.49
C GLU A 244 -13.79 -32.02 -3.57
N THR A 245 -13.68 -33.12 -2.82
CA THR A 245 -12.52 -34.01 -2.89
C THR A 245 -12.96 -35.46 -2.70
N VAL A 246 -12.20 -36.40 -3.26
CA VAL A 246 -12.48 -37.84 -3.22
C VAL A 246 -11.32 -38.53 -2.53
N TYR A 247 -11.60 -39.22 -1.43
CA TYR A 247 -10.63 -40.04 -0.71
C TYR A 247 -10.96 -41.52 -0.86
N ARG A 248 -9.93 -42.34 -1.02
CA ARG A 248 -10.02 -43.80 -0.83
C ARG A 248 -9.65 -44.10 0.61
N VAL A 249 -10.62 -44.51 1.40
CA VAL A 249 -10.44 -44.82 2.83
C VAL A 249 -10.74 -46.28 3.08
N ASN A 250 -9.87 -46.95 3.83
CA ASN A 250 -10.19 -48.23 4.44
C ASN A 250 -11.05 -47.93 5.66
N VAL A 251 -12.34 -48.23 5.56
CA VAL A 251 -13.31 -47.96 6.61
C VAL A 251 -13.71 -49.26 7.29
N CYS A 252 -13.43 -49.35 8.59
CA CYS A 252 -14.02 -50.36 9.44
C CYS A 252 -15.57 -50.27 9.39
N PRO A 253 -16.29 -51.37 9.65
CA PRO A 253 -17.75 -51.34 9.76
C PRO A 253 -18.20 -50.22 10.71
N HIS A 254 -19.29 -49.50 10.37
CA HIS A 254 -19.93 -48.50 11.25
C HIS A 254 -19.13 -47.25 11.65
N THR A 255 -18.35 -46.68 10.72
CA THR A 255 -17.47 -45.53 10.97
C THR A 255 -17.95 -44.21 10.34
N ARG A 256 -17.85 -43.08 11.05
CA ARG A 256 -18.05 -41.72 10.48
C ARG A 256 -16.71 -41.00 10.30
N VAL A 257 -16.56 -40.18 9.23
CA VAL A 257 -15.35 -39.42 8.89
C VAL A 257 -15.60 -37.91 8.90
N LYS A 258 -14.84 -37.10 9.68
CA LYS A 258 -14.86 -35.62 9.54
C LYS A 258 -13.76 -34.82 10.28
N VAL A 259 -12.65 -34.44 9.63
CA VAL A 259 -11.82 -33.29 10.07
C VAL A 259 -11.22 -32.52 8.87
N THR A 260 -11.14 -31.21 8.94
CA THR A 260 -10.39 -30.39 7.98
C THR A 260 -9.72 -29.28 8.74
N THR A 261 -8.45 -29.02 8.46
CA THR A 261 -7.74 -27.93 9.14
C THR A 261 -8.07 -26.62 8.43
N LYS A 262 -8.29 -25.54 9.18
CA LYS A 262 -8.26 -24.19 8.63
C LYS A 262 -7.19 -23.40 9.33
N GLY A 263 -6.42 -22.64 8.56
CA GLY A 263 -5.37 -21.80 9.08
C GLY A 263 -5.27 -20.50 8.32
N LYS A 264 -4.39 -19.65 8.82
CA LYS A 264 -3.99 -18.40 8.19
C LYS A 264 -2.54 -18.51 7.72
N CYS A 265 -2.21 -17.74 6.71
CA CYS A 265 -0.84 -17.59 6.27
C CYS A 265 -0.49 -16.13 6.06
N ASP A 266 0.78 -15.82 6.34
CA ASP A 266 1.43 -14.62 5.85
C ASP A 266 2.55 -15.05 4.91
N VAL A 267 2.59 -14.52 3.68
CA VAL A 267 3.61 -14.80 2.68
C VAL A 267 4.15 -13.48 2.15
N THR A 268 5.45 -13.26 2.29
CA THR A 268 6.09 -12.03 1.79
C THR A 268 6.21 -12.08 0.27
N PHE A 269 6.21 -10.92 -0.38
CA PHE A 269 6.39 -10.83 -1.81
C PHE A 269 7.17 -9.59 -2.22
N SER A 270 7.80 -9.69 -3.38
CA SER A 270 8.39 -8.56 -4.09
C SER A 270 7.56 -8.22 -5.31
N TYR A 271 7.65 -6.98 -5.77
CA TYR A 271 6.86 -6.51 -6.92
C TYR A 271 7.59 -5.40 -7.68
N THR A 272 7.18 -5.19 -8.93
CA THR A 272 7.52 -4.02 -9.71
C THR A 272 6.38 -3.02 -9.64
N GLN A 273 6.70 -1.79 -9.25
CA GLN A 273 5.79 -0.64 -9.27
C GLN A 273 6.15 0.23 -10.46
N CYS A 274 5.16 0.68 -11.21
CA CYS A 274 5.30 1.60 -12.33
C CYS A 274 4.31 2.74 -12.15
N ASP A 275 4.83 3.93 -11.87
CA ASP A 275 4.05 5.14 -11.64
C ASP A 275 4.08 6.00 -12.90
N THR A 276 2.90 6.40 -13.38
CA THR A 276 2.76 7.43 -14.40
C THR A 276 2.43 8.75 -13.69
N LEU A 277 3.29 9.75 -13.86
CA LEU A 277 3.08 11.08 -13.30
C LEU A 277 2.14 11.90 -14.18
N TYR A 278 1.58 12.98 -13.65
CA TYR A 278 0.75 13.91 -14.43
C TYR A 278 1.48 14.59 -15.59
N SER A 279 2.82 14.62 -15.57
CA SER A 279 3.64 15.05 -16.70
C SER A 279 3.69 14.04 -17.85
N GLY A 280 3.14 12.83 -17.67
CA GLY A 280 3.26 11.71 -18.60
C GLY A 280 4.56 10.90 -18.45
N LYS A 281 5.49 11.35 -17.60
CA LYS A 281 6.70 10.59 -17.29
C LYS A 281 6.35 9.34 -16.49
N THR A 282 7.03 8.24 -16.80
CA THR A 282 6.91 6.98 -16.08
C THR A 282 8.15 6.72 -15.24
N GLU A 283 7.94 6.21 -14.04
CA GLU A 283 8.98 5.83 -13.09
C GLU A 283 8.75 4.40 -12.61
N THR A 284 9.80 3.59 -12.54
CA THR A 284 9.68 2.16 -12.22
C THR A 284 10.61 1.77 -11.08
N TYR A 285 10.06 1.04 -10.10
CA TYR A 285 10.74 0.63 -8.88
C TYR A 285 10.56 -0.87 -8.64
N LYS A 286 11.58 -1.49 -8.03
CA LYS A 286 11.47 -2.84 -7.51
C LYS A 286 11.41 -2.79 -5.99
N ASN A 287 10.31 -3.27 -5.44
CA ASN A 287 10.00 -3.22 -4.01
C ASN A 287 9.98 -4.64 -3.42
N TYR A 288 10.21 -4.72 -2.11
CA TYR A 288 10.44 -5.98 -1.38
C TYR A 288 9.71 -6.05 -0.02
N ASP A 289 8.77 -5.14 0.19
CA ASP A 289 8.07 -4.89 1.46
C ASP A 289 6.63 -5.44 1.47
N GLY A 290 6.26 -6.22 0.45
CA GLY A 290 4.91 -6.77 0.33
C GLY A 290 4.66 -7.95 1.26
N VAL A 291 3.47 -7.99 1.86
CA VAL A 291 2.96 -9.10 2.66
C VAL A 291 1.53 -9.44 2.22
N PHE A 292 1.33 -10.70 1.84
CA PHE A 292 0.00 -11.26 1.63
C PHE A 292 -0.45 -11.98 2.91
N THR A 293 -1.67 -11.71 3.36
CA THR A 293 -2.34 -12.44 4.44
C THR A 293 -3.56 -13.16 3.90
N GLY A 294 -3.57 -14.49 4.04
CA GLY A 294 -4.62 -15.37 3.54
C GLY A 294 -5.21 -16.29 4.61
N SER A 295 -6.39 -16.83 4.37
CA SER A 295 -6.87 -18.03 5.06
C SER A 295 -7.60 -18.96 4.11
N ASN A 296 -7.41 -20.26 4.29
CA ASN A 296 -8.15 -21.31 3.60
C ASN A 296 -8.16 -22.59 4.43
N ALA A 297 -9.10 -23.47 4.13
CA ALA A 297 -9.06 -24.85 4.58
C ALA A 297 -7.98 -25.65 3.81
N TYR A 298 -7.26 -26.52 4.51
CA TYR A 298 -6.17 -27.37 4.02
C TYR A 298 -6.05 -28.64 4.89
N ASN A 299 -5.22 -29.61 4.52
CA ASN A 299 -4.93 -30.80 5.33
C ASN A 299 -6.21 -31.47 5.83
N LEU A 300 -7.00 -32.01 4.89
CA LEU A 300 -8.16 -32.81 5.21
C LEU A 300 -7.69 -34.11 5.86
N ARG A 301 -8.10 -34.31 7.11
CA ARG A 301 -7.82 -35.51 7.88
C ARG A 301 -9.14 -36.23 8.15
N TYR A 302 -9.11 -37.54 8.14
CA TYR A 302 -10.27 -38.31 8.57
C TYR A 302 -10.03 -38.81 9.99
N GLU A 303 -11.03 -38.62 10.84
CA GLU A 303 -11.15 -39.31 12.11
C GLU A 303 -12.31 -40.27 12.00
N THR A 304 -12.11 -41.50 12.48
CA THR A 304 -13.09 -42.58 12.47
C THR A 304 -13.75 -42.66 13.83
N GLU A 305 -15.04 -42.35 13.93
CA GLU A 305 -15.84 -42.64 15.13
C GLU A 305 -16.69 -43.89 14.90
N GLU A 306 -16.48 -44.93 15.71
CA GLU A 306 -17.30 -46.14 15.73
C GLU A 306 -18.64 -45.84 16.42
N LYS A 307 -19.76 -46.12 15.74
CA LYS A 307 -21.08 -46.07 16.38
C LYS A 307 -21.48 -47.46 16.87
N ALA A 308 -21.72 -47.56 18.17
CA ALA A 308 -22.51 -48.65 18.73
C ALA A 308 -23.96 -48.52 18.27
N LEU A 309 -24.57 -49.65 17.89
CA LEU A 309 -25.99 -49.79 17.55
C LEU A 309 -26.88 -49.51 18.75
#